data_AF-A0A7X8NQ69-F1
#
_entry.id   AF-A0A7X8NQ69-F1
#
_cell.length_a   1.000
_cell.length_b   1.000
_cell.length_c   1.000
_cell.angle_alpha   90.00
_cell.angle_beta   90.00
_cell.angle_gamma   90.00
#
_symmetry.space_group_name_H-M   'P 1'
#
loop_
_entity.id
_entity.type
_entity.pdbx_description
1 polymer ?
#
loop_
_entity_poly.entity_id
_entity_poly.type
_entity_poly.pdbx_seq_one_letter_code
_entity_poly.pdbx_strand_id
1 'polypeptide(L)'
;MRFALQCYVDEPLYRAVKAAADAAQMSVSQWLKLAVNGVVEGQDEAAFRDRIMSHLLFTSTALDGLLTAQPDKDLRARIHVAHGKRLREYRERIAQPKRGA
;
A
#
# COMPACT_ATOMS: atom_id res chain seq x y z
N MET A 1 5.07 -6.71 26.50
CA MET A 1 5.28 -8.15 26.75
C MET A 1 5.73 -8.80 25.44
N ARG A 2 6.71 -9.70 25.42
CA ARG A 2 7.21 -10.37 24.20
C ARG A 2 7.03 -11.88 24.35
N PHE A 3 6.43 -12.53 23.36
CA PHE A 3 6.21 -13.98 23.34
C PHE A 3 7.03 -14.60 22.20
N ALA A 4 7.70 -15.71 22.47
CA ALA A 4 8.46 -16.45 21.48
C ALA A 4 7.59 -17.59 20.92
N LEU A 5 7.40 -17.62 19.61
CA LEU A 5 6.78 -18.74 18.92
C LEU A 5 7.91 -19.64 18.39
N GLN A 6 7.97 -20.88 18.89
CA GLN A 6 8.91 -21.90 18.40
C GLN A 6 8.14 -22.94 17.60
N CYS A 7 8.66 -23.27 16.41
CA CYS A 7 8.08 -24.30 15.55
C CYS A 7 9.23 -25.14 14.97
N TYR A 8 9.04 -26.45 14.92
CA TYR A 8 9.94 -27.34 14.20
C TYR A 8 9.49 -27.40 12.74
N VAL A 9 10.43 -27.17 11.83
CA VAL A 9 10.20 -27.22 10.39
C VAL A 9 11.09 -28.28 9.77
N ASP A 10 10.69 -28.80 8.61
CA ASP A 10 11.51 -29.70 7.83
C ASP A 10 12.65 -28.95 7.11
N GLU A 11 13.68 -29.71 6.72
CA GLU A 11 14.87 -29.18 6.04
C GLU A 11 14.53 -28.38 4.76
N PRO A 12 13.58 -28.80 3.90
CA PRO A 12 13.19 -28.02 2.73
C PRO A 12 12.63 -26.63 3.07
N LEU A 13 11.72 -26.54 4.05
CA LEU A 13 11.14 -25.26 4.46
C LEU A 13 12.20 -24.36 5.10
N TYR A 14 13.07 -24.91 5.93
CA TYR A 14 14.20 -24.15 6.49
C TYR A 14 15.06 -23.53 5.39
N ARG A 15 15.44 -24.29 4.37
CA ARG A 15 16.24 -23.79 3.24
C ARG A 15 15.52 -22.70 2.45
N ALA A 16 14.23 -22.88 2.19
CA ALA A 16 13.42 -21.89 1.48
C ALA A 16 13.35 -20.55 2.25
N VAL A 17 13.07 -20.61 3.56
CA VAL A 17 13.01 -19.42 4.43
C VAL A 17 14.38 -18.74 4.51
N LYS A 18 15.45 -19.52 4.63
CA LYS A 18 16.82 -18.98 4.67
C LYS A 18 17.17 -18.25 3.37
N ALA A 19 16.92 -18.88 2.22
CA ALA A 19 17.17 -18.25 0.92
C ALA A 19 16.36 -16.95 0.74
N ALA A 20 15.10 -16.92 1.20
CA ALA A 20 14.27 -15.73 1.14
C ALA A 20 14.78 -14.60 2.06
N ALA A 21 15.26 -14.94 3.27
CA ALA A 21 15.88 -13.99 4.18
C ALA A 21 17.19 -13.42 3.63
N ASP A 22 18.04 -14.29 3.07
CA ASP A 22 19.31 -13.91 2.44
C ASP A 22 19.08 -12.98 1.24
N ALA A 23 18.10 -13.29 0.38
CA ALA A 23 17.71 -12.45 -0.76
C ALA A 23 17.20 -11.06 -0.33
N ALA A 24 16.55 -10.98 0.83
CA ALA A 24 16.09 -9.72 1.40
C ALA A 24 17.18 -8.97 2.21
N GLN A 25 18.38 -9.55 2.36
CA GLN A 25 19.46 -9.06 3.24
C GLN A 25 19.01 -8.90 4.71
N MET A 26 18.24 -9.86 5.22
CA MET A 26 17.69 -9.83 6.57
C MET A 26 18.05 -11.11 7.34
N SER A 27 17.98 -11.05 8.67
CA SER A 27 18.02 -12.29 9.47
C SER A 27 16.73 -13.11 9.26
N VAL A 28 16.82 -14.44 9.38
CA VAL A 28 15.68 -15.36 9.27
C VAL A 28 14.55 -14.99 10.23
N SER A 29 14.88 -14.62 11.47
CA SER A 29 13.87 -14.24 12.48
C SER A 29 13.15 -12.93 12.13
N GLN A 30 13.88 -11.95 11.58
CA GLN A 30 13.29 -10.70 11.12
C GLN A 30 12.41 -10.90 9.89
N TRP A 31 12.88 -11.73 8.94
CA TRP A 31 12.10 -12.07 7.75
C TRP A 31 10.81 -12.81 8.11
N LEU A 32 10.88 -13.82 8.98
CA LEU A 32 9.71 -14.56 9.47
C LEU A 32 8.72 -13.64 10.19
N LYS A 33 9.20 -12.72 11.02
CA LYS A 33 8.34 -11.75 11.70
C LYS A 33 7.54 -10.91 10.69
N LEU A 34 8.20 -10.42 9.63
CA LEU A 34 7.52 -9.64 8.60
C LEU A 34 6.57 -10.49 7.75
N ALA A 35 6.94 -11.72 7.42
CA ALA A 35 6.08 -12.64 6.69
C ALA A 35 4.81 -12.99 7.47
N VAL A 36 4.95 -13.34 8.76
CA VAL A 36 3.81 -13.64 9.65
C VAL A 36 2.93 -12.41 9.84
N ASN A 37 3.54 -11.24 10.10
CA ASN A 37 2.77 -10.00 10.17
C ASN A 37 2.04 -9.71 8.87
N GLY A 38 2.68 -9.88 7.71
CA GLY A 38 2.03 -9.66 6.42
C GLY A 38 0.83 -10.58 6.19
N VAL A 39 0.88 -11.83 6.66
CA VAL A 39 -0.27 -12.75 6.58
C VAL A 39 -1.36 -12.38 7.58
N VAL A 40 -1.00 -12.07 8.84
CA VAL A 40 -1.96 -11.77 9.91
C VAL A 40 -2.60 -10.38 9.75
N GLU A 41 -1.81 -9.36 9.41
CA GLU A 41 -2.30 -8.02 9.06
C GLU A 41 -3.03 -8.05 7.71
N GLY A 42 -2.59 -8.91 6.78
CA GLY A 42 -3.31 -9.19 5.53
C GLY A 42 -4.68 -9.85 5.72
N GLN A 43 -4.95 -10.45 6.89
CA GLN A 43 -6.29 -10.96 7.24
C GLN A 43 -7.27 -9.87 7.67
N ASP A 44 -6.79 -8.67 8.03
CA ASP A 44 -7.66 -7.52 8.28
C ASP A 44 -7.58 -6.51 7.13
N GLU A 45 -7.83 -7.02 5.93
CA GLU A 45 -7.89 -6.21 4.72
C GLU A 45 -8.92 -5.07 4.86
N ALA A 46 -9.98 -5.28 5.64
CA ALA A 46 -10.96 -4.26 5.96
C ALA A 46 -10.36 -3.12 6.79
N ALA A 47 -9.66 -3.39 7.90
CA ALA A 47 -9.02 -2.34 8.69
C ALA A 47 -7.84 -1.68 7.95
N PHE A 48 -7.11 -2.43 7.12
CA PHE A 48 -6.06 -1.86 6.28
C PHE A 48 -6.63 -0.88 5.25
N ARG A 49 -7.70 -1.29 4.54
CA ARG A 49 -8.43 -0.41 3.61
C ARG A 49 -9.00 0.80 4.34
N ASP A 50 -9.61 0.61 5.52
CA ASP A 50 -10.17 1.70 6.32
C ASP A 50 -9.09 2.71 6.74
N ARG A 51 -7.92 2.23 7.21
CA ARG A 51 -6.79 3.07 7.56
C ARG A 51 -6.25 3.86 6.37
N ILE A 52 -6.10 3.22 5.21
CA ILE A 52 -5.68 3.91 3.98
C ILE A 52 -6.72 4.97 3.60
N MET A 53 -8.00 4.62 3.61
CA MET A 53 -9.07 5.55 3.27
C MET A 53 -9.11 6.74 4.22
N SER A 54 -8.93 6.53 5.52
CA SER A 54 -8.84 7.61 6.52
C SER A 54 -7.71 8.59 6.20
N HIS A 55 -6.50 8.09 5.91
CA HIS A 55 -5.37 8.94 5.54
C HIS A 55 -5.57 9.67 4.21
N LEU A 56 -6.16 9.01 3.21
CA LEU A 56 -6.47 9.61 1.91
C LEU A 56 -7.51 10.72 2.04
N LEU A 57 -8.58 10.49 2.81
CA LEU A 57 -9.61 11.49 3.08
C LEU A 57 -9.02 12.71 3.78
N PHE A 58 -8.27 12.50 4.87
CA PHE A 58 -7.59 13.59 5.58
C PHE A 58 -6.71 14.42 4.64
N THR A 59 -5.87 13.75 3.84
CA THR A 59 -4.96 14.42 2.91
C THR A 59 -5.73 15.21 1.84
N SER A 60 -6.78 14.63 1.26
CA SER A 60 -7.60 15.32 0.26
C SER A 60 -8.30 16.55 0.83
N THR A 61 -8.84 16.46 2.05
CA THR A 61 -9.51 17.56 2.72
C THR A 61 -8.53 18.66 3.13
N ALA A 62 -7.35 18.29 3.64
CA ALA A 62 -6.30 19.24 3.98
C ALA A 62 -5.81 20.01 2.74
N LEU A 63 -5.59 19.31 1.62
CA LEU A 63 -5.20 19.93 0.35
C LEU A 63 -6.29 20.86 -0.18
N ASP A 64 -7.57 20.48 -0.10
CA ASP A 64 -8.68 21.35 -0.53
C ASP A 64 -8.79 22.60 0.36
N GLY A 65 -8.56 22.46 1.66
CA GLY A 65 -8.46 23.59 2.59
C GLY A 65 -7.30 24.53 2.24
N LEU A 66 -6.12 23.98 1.93
CA LEU A 66 -4.96 24.77 1.48
C LEU A 66 -5.23 25.50 0.17
N LEU A 67 -5.93 24.88 -0.78
CA LEU A 67 -6.33 25.52 -2.04
C LEU A 67 -7.35 26.64 -1.82
N THR A 68 -8.21 26.51 -0.81
CA THR A 68 -9.18 27.54 -0.45
C THR A 68 -8.51 28.78 0.16
N ALA A 69 -7.38 28.61 0.84
CA ALA A 69 -6.60 29.70 1.41
C ALA A 69 -5.72 30.44 0.37
N GLN A 70 -5.67 29.99 -0.88
CA GLN A 70 -4.84 30.62 -1.91
C GLN A 70 -5.43 31.95 -2.40
N PRO A 71 -4.60 32.95 -2.72
CA PRO A 71 -5.07 34.21 -3.29
C PRO A 71 -5.73 34.05 -4.67
N ASP A 72 -5.24 33.09 -5.46
CA ASP A 72 -5.82 32.75 -6.76
C ASP A 72 -7.09 31.91 -6.59
N LYS A 73 -8.23 32.58 -6.69
CA LYS A 73 -9.56 31.98 -6.51
C LYS A 73 -9.91 30.96 -7.61
N ASP A 74 -9.24 31.02 -8.76
CA ASP A 74 -9.50 30.13 -9.90
C ASP A 74 -8.58 28.90 -9.89
N LEU A 75 -7.49 28.93 -9.11
CA LEU A 75 -6.53 27.82 -9.02
C LEU A 75 -7.21 26.50 -8.65
N ARG A 76 -8.11 26.52 -7.66
CA ARG A 76 -8.88 25.35 -7.23
C ARG A 76 -9.68 24.75 -8.38
N ALA A 77 -10.39 25.58 -9.15
CA ALA A 77 -11.17 25.13 -10.30
C ALA A 77 -10.28 24.49 -11.38
N ARG A 78 -9.14 25.12 -11.72
CA ARG A 78 -8.18 24.56 -12.69
C ARG A 78 -7.62 23.21 -12.25
N ILE A 79 -7.33 23.05 -10.95
CA ILE A 79 -6.85 21.78 -10.39
C ILE A 79 -7.91 20.69 -10.50
N HIS A 80 -9.17 20.98 -10.19
CA HIS A 80 -10.26 20.01 -10.36
C HIS A 80 -10.45 19.58 -11.82
N VAL A 81 -10.36 20.52 -12.77
CA VAL A 81 -10.43 20.21 -14.21
C VAL A 81 -9.26 19.33 -14.64
N ALA A 82 -8.03 19.67 -14.24
CA ALA A 82 -6.83 18.88 -14.54
C ALA A 82 -6.89 17.48 -13.90
N HIS A 83 -7.37 17.39 -12.65
CA HIS A 83 -7.58 16.12 -11.97
C HIS A 83 -8.61 15.24 -12.70
N GLY A 84 -9.76 15.80 -13.09
CA GLY A 84 -10.78 15.10 -13.86
C GLY A 84 -10.26 14.59 -15.22
N LYS A 85 -9.43 15.38 -15.90
CA LYS A 85 -8.74 14.94 -17.13
C LYS A 85 -7.81 13.74 -16.87
N ARG A 86 -6.91 13.84 -15.88
CA ARG A 86 -5.99 12.74 -15.53
C ARG A 86 -6.72 11.48 -15.08
N LEU A 87 -7.83 11.62 -14.33
CA LEU A 87 -8.62 10.48 -13.88
C LEU A 87 -9.27 9.74 -15.05
N ARG A 88 -9.76 10.47 -16.06
CA ARG A 88 -10.27 9.86 -17.30
C ARG A 88 -9.16 9.11 -18.04
N GLU A 89 -8.02 9.76 -18.27
CA GLU A 89 -6.86 9.14 -18.93
C GLU A 89 -6.39 7.87 -18.18
N TYR A 90 -6.38 7.89 -16.85
CA TYR A 90 -6.05 6.74 -16.04
C TYR A 90 -7.08 5.60 -16.21
N ARG A 91 -8.38 5.92 -16.14
CA ARG A 91 -9.47 4.95 -16.34
C ARG A 91 -9.42 4.31 -17.72
N GLU A 92 -9.12 5.09 -18.76
CA GLU A 92 -8.96 4.59 -20.11
C GLU A 92 -7.77 3.62 -20.22
N ARG A 93 -6.64 3.92 -19.56
CA ARG A 93 -5.47 3.03 -19.55
C ARG A 93 -5.73 1.70 -18.85
N ILE A 94 -6.46 1.69 -17.74
CA ILE A 94 -6.79 0.44 -17.03
C ILE A 94 -7.92 -0.35 -17.70
N ALA A 95 -8.81 0.32 -18.44
CA ALA A 95 -9.92 -0.31 -19.15
C ALA A 95 -9.50 -0.93 -20.49
N GLN A 96 -8.33 -0.60 -21.02
CA GLN A 96 -7.78 -1.28 -22.20
C GLN A 96 -7.34 -2.70 -21.79
N PRO A 97 -8.01 -3.76 -22.28
CA PRO A 97 -7.49 -5.11 -22.08
C PRO A 97 -6.13 -5.21 -22.78
N LYS A 98 -5.16 -5.87 -22.14
CA LYS A 98 -3.91 -6.24 -22.79
C LYS A 98 -4.25 -7.07 -24.04
N ARG A 99 -4.31 -6.43 -25.20
CA ARG A 99 -4.36 -7.13 -26.49
C ARG A 99 -2.97 -7.72 -26.71
N GLY A 100 -2.86 -9.03 -26.43
CA GLY A 100 -1.71 -9.85 -26.81
C GLY A 100 -0.82 -10.25 -25.63
N ALA A 101 -1.10 -11.42 -25.07
CA ALA A 101 -0.11 -12.39 -24.57
C ALA A 101 -0.73 -13.78 -24.73
#